data_AF-A0A939WSJ2-F1
#
_entry.id   AF-A0A939WSJ2-F1
#
_cell.length_a   1.000
_cell.length_b   1.000
_cell.length_c   1.000
_cell.angle_alpha   90.00
_cell.angle_beta   90.00
_cell.angle_gamma   90.00
#
_symmetry.space_group_name_H-M   'P 1'
#
loop_
_entity.id
_entity.type
_entity.pdbx_description
1 polymer ?
#
loop_
_entity_poly.entity_id
_entity_poly.type
_entity_poly.pdbx_seq_one_letter_code
_entity_poly.pdbx_strand_id
1 'polypeptide(L)'
;MKKISFYVGKKNFITFAVASLILLYAIYAFSDNVIYFFSNDTPIDLGDALELNTENFAKVKDGDYVQIKGITSIQGGNIKKGIFGERHVVYYLNGSSKFIIDSAVTDEDSFSGPHYRTVKGRAFAFKTNAKAAKMQSFFANSLFLDMKDDGFFIEDGVIPRTDYTGLFMFAFFIVLMGLNILFLIKPMKRETNQEEIDRELDALFDSGADDGRKEQ
;
A
#
# COMPACT_ATOMS: atom_id res chain seq x y z
N MET A 1 -41.77 -1.51 -14.42
CA MET A 1 -40.45 -1.39 -13.75
C MET A 1 -40.67 -0.75 -12.38
N LYS A 2 -40.61 -1.52 -11.29
CA LYS A 2 -40.65 -0.99 -9.92
C LYS A 2 -39.38 -0.17 -9.69
N LYS A 3 -39.52 1.14 -9.48
CA LYS A 3 -38.42 2.00 -9.01
C LYS A 3 -38.07 1.52 -7.61
N ILE A 4 -36.92 0.86 -7.47
CA ILE A 4 -36.32 0.59 -6.16
C ILE A 4 -35.98 1.96 -5.58
N SER A 5 -36.83 2.49 -4.71
CA SER A 5 -36.55 3.71 -3.97
C SER A 5 -35.47 3.39 -2.95
N PHE A 6 -34.22 3.70 -3.30
CA PHE A 6 -33.13 3.79 -2.36
C PHE A 6 -33.44 4.90 -1.34
N TYR A 7 -34.16 4.57 -0.28
CA TYR A 7 -34.32 5.44 0.88
C TYR A 7 -33.25 5.16 1.94
N VAL A 8 -32.05 4.76 1.51
CA VAL A 8 -30.86 4.99 2.33
C VAL A 8 -30.72 6.51 2.42
N GLY A 9 -31.08 7.10 3.58
CA GLY A 9 -31.04 8.54 3.78
C GLY A 9 -29.76 9.13 3.19
N LYS A 10 -29.87 10.15 2.33
CA LYS A 10 -28.79 10.68 1.46
C LYS A 10 -27.45 10.84 2.17
N LYS A 11 -27.46 11.16 3.47
CA LYS A 11 -26.28 11.24 4.34
C LYS A 11 -25.57 9.89 4.54
N ASN A 12 -26.30 8.81 4.83
CA ASN A 12 -25.75 7.47 5.03
C ASN A 12 -25.11 6.91 3.75
N PHE A 13 -25.71 7.19 2.59
CA PHE A 13 -25.14 6.80 1.29
C PHE A 13 -23.84 7.55 0.98
N ILE A 14 -23.81 8.87 1.23
CA ILE A 14 -22.59 9.68 1.03
C ILE A 14 -21.47 9.19 1.96
N THR A 15 -21.77 8.96 3.24
CA THR A 15 -20.79 8.42 4.20
C THR A 15 -20.25 7.06 3.76
N PHE A 16 -21.12 6.15 3.30
CA PHE A 16 -20.71 4.86 2.74
C PHE A 16 -19.80 5.01 1.51
N ALA A 17 -20.14 5.91 0.57
CA ALA A 17 -19.37 6.13 -0.64
C ALA A 17 -17.97 6.68 -0.32
N VAL A 18 -17.89 7.67 0.57
CA VAL A 18 -16.60 8.25 1.02
C VAL A 18 -15.77 7.20 1.75
N ALA A 19 -16.37 6.45 2.68
CA ALA A 19 -15.68 5.36 3.38
C ALA A 19 -15.17 4.28 2.42
N SER A 20 -15.96 3.91 1.41
CA SER A 20 -15.57 2.95 0.39
C SER A 20 -14.39 3.45 -0.43
N LEU A 21 -14.38 4.72 -0.85
CA LEU A 21 -13.25 5.31 -1.58
C LEU A 21 -11.97 5.30 -0.75
N ILE A 22 -12.05 5.65 0.53
CA ILE A 22 -10.90 5.63 1.45
C ILE A 22 -10.38 4.20 1.62
N LEU A 23 -11.27 3.23 1.84
CA LEU A 23 -10.90 1.83 2.03
C LEU A 23 -10.32 1.21 0.74
N LEU A 24 -10.89 1.51 -0.43
CA LEU A 24 -10.36 1.08 -1.72
C LEU A 24 -8.95 1.64 -1.96
N TYR A 25 -8.76 2.93 -1.66
CA TYR A 25 -7.45 3.56 -1.75
C TYR A 25 -6.45 2.91 -0.79
N ALA A 26 -6.85 2.58 0.44
CA ALA A 26 -6.00 1.87 1.39
C ALA A 26 -5.63 0.47 0.89
N ILE A 27 -6.59 -0.31 0.38
CA ILE A 27 -6.34 -1.64 -0.22
C ILE A 27 -5.33 -1.53 -1.37
N TYR A 28 -5.52 -0.55 -2.27
CA TYR A 28 -4.59 -0.27 -3.36
C TYR A 28 -3.20 0.12 -2.85
N ALA A 29 -3.10 0.99 -1.84
CA ALA A 29 -1.82 1.41 -1.30
C ALA A 29 -1.02 0.25 -0.66
N PHE A 30 -1.69 -0.77 -0.13
CA PHE A 30 -1.04 -1.94 0.48
C PHE A 30 -0.89 -3.13 -0.47
N SER A 31 -1.48 -3.13 -1.67
CA SER A 31 -1.41 -4.27 -2.59
C SER A 31 0.03 -4.60 -3.03
N ASP A 32 0.84 -3.56 -3.25
CA ASP A 32 2.24 -3.74 -3.66
C ASP A 32 3.08 -4.42 -2.58
N ASN A 33 2.74 -4.23 -1.31
CA ASN A 33 3.40 -4.91 -0.19
C ASN A 33 3.01 -6.37 -0.11
N VAL A 34 1.75 -6.70 -0.45
CA VAL A 34 1.29 -8.09 -0.54
C VAL A 34 1.94 -8.83 -1.71
N ILE A 35 1.99 -8.20 -2.90
CA ILE A 35 2.67 -8.78 -4.07
C ILE A 35 4.13 -9.06 -3.73
N TYR A 36 4.80 -8.10 -3.08
CA TYR A 36 6.17 -8.25 -2.65
C TYR A 36 6.36 -9.35 -1.61
N PHE A 37 5.46 -9.47 -0.64
CA PHE A 37 5.49 -10.52 0.37
C PHE A 37 5.53 -11.93 -0.25
N PHE A 38 4.79 -12.14 -1.33
CA PHE A 38 4.76 -13.42 -2.07
C PHE A 38 5.82 -13.56 -3.17
N SER A 39 6.71 -12.58 -3.34
CA SER A 39 7.79 -12.64 -4.32
C SER A 39 8.88 -13.66 -3.93
N ASN A 40 9.82 -13.90 -4.85
CA ASN A 40 10.94 -14.80 -4.61
C ASN A 40 11.90 -14.19 -3.57
N ASP A 41 12.31 -14.98 -2.58
CA ASP A 41 13.24 -14.59 -1.52
C ASP A 41 14.73 -14.72 -1.94
N THR A 42 14.99 -15.19 -3.15
CA THR A 42 16.32 -15.14 -3.76
C THR A 42 16.54 -13.78 -4.43
N PRO A 43 17.51 -12.97 -3.99
CA PRO A 43 17.74 -11.65 -4.57
C PRO A 43 18.35 -11.74 -5.97
N ILE A 44 17.98 -10.82 -6.85
CA ILE A 44 18.66 -10.60 -8.13
C ILE A 44 20.03 -9.97 -7.84
N ASP A 45 21.12 -10.70 -8.12
CA ASP A 45 22.48 -10.22 -7.86
C ASP A 45 22.93 -9.25 -8.95
N LEU A 46 23.10 -7.98 -8.57
CA LEU A 46 23.57 -6.91 -9.46
C LEU A 46 25.09 -6.84 -9.54
N GLY A 47 25.82 -7.63 -8.73
CA GLY A 47 27.27 -7.63 -8.69
C GLY A 47 27.82 -6.51 -7.79
N ASP A 48 28.88 -5.85 -8.24
CA ASP A 48 29.49 -4.72 -7.54
C ASP A 48 29.05 -3.41 -8.20
N ALA A 49 28.90 -2.35 -7.40
CA ALA A 49 28.56 -1.01 -7.88
C ALA A 49 29.58 -0.49 -8.91
N LEU A 50 30.85 -0.89 -8.79
CA LEU A 50 31.92 -0.59 -9.75
C LEU A 50 31.86 -1.49 -11.00
N GLU A 51 31.46 -2.75 -10.83
CA GLU A 51 31.44 -3.78 -11.87
C GLU A 51 30.04 -4.41 -11.95
N LEU A 52 29.12 -3.66 -12.55
CA LEU A 52 27.72 -4.08 -12.62
C LEU A 52 27.51 -5.28 -13.53
N ASN A 53 26.73 -6.23 -13.04
CA ASN A 53 26.16 -7.28 -13.87
C ASN A 53 25.04 -6.68 -14.73
N THR A 54 25.38 -6.29 -15.95
CA THR A 54 24.44 -5.63 -16.89
C THR A 54 23.27 -6.51 -17.29
N GLU A 55 23.47 -7.83 -17.34
CA GLU A 55 22.41 -8.79 -17.69
C GLU A 55 21.33 -8.83 -16.61
N ASN A 56 21.73 -8.91 -15.35
CA ASN A 56 20.79 -8.90 -14.22
C ASN A 56 20.19 -7.52 -14.00
N PHE A 57 20.98 -6.46 -14.16
CA PHE A 57 20.52 -5.08 -14.05
C PHE A 57 19.38 -4.77 -15.02
N ALA A 58 19.46 -5.23 -16.27
CA ALA A 58 18.42 -5.02 -17.29
C ALA A 58 17.10 -5.75 -16.99
N LYS A 59 17.11 -6.75 -16.10
CA LYS A 59 15.92 -7.55 -15.73
C LYS A 59 15.15 -6.95 -14.55
N VAL A 60 15.78 -6.07 -13.77
CA VAL A 60 15.18 -5.49 -12.55
C VAL A 60 13.99 -4.61 -12.89
N LYS A 61 12.90 -4.80 -12.15
CA LYS A 61 11.68 -4.00 -12.18
C LYS A 61 11.41 -3.37 -10.83
N ASP A 62 10.46 -2.44 -10.82
CA ASP A 62 9.96 -1.85 -9.59
C ASP A 62 9.41 -2.92 -8.65
N GLY A 63 9.89 -2.87 -7.41
CA GLY A 63 9.51 -3.77 -6.34
C GLY A 63 10.28 -5.09 -6.32
N ASP A 64 11.26 -5.32 -7.19
CA ASP A 64 12.07 -6.54 -7.14
C ASP A 64 12.99 -6.57 -5.92
N TYR A 65 13.26 -7.78 -5.43
CA TYR A 65 14.28 -8.01 -4.39
C TYR A 65 15.65 -8.17 -5.03
N VAL A 66 16.57 -7.26 -4.69
CA VAL A 66 17.89 -7.17 -5.32
C VAL A 66 19.01 -7.22 -4.29
N GLN A 67 20.21 -7.56 -4.75
CA GLN A 67 21.44 -7.47 -4.00
C GLN A 67 22.46 -6.67 -4.79
N ILE A 68 23.14 -5.73 -4.13
CA ILE A 68 24.25 -4.96 -4.71
C ILE A 68 25.36 -4.81 -3.66
N LYS A 69 26.61 -4.90 -4.10
CA LYS A 69 27.78 -4.66 -3.25
C LYS A 69 28.42 -3.32 -3.60
N GLY A 70 28.98 -2.63 -2.63
CA GLY A 70 29.73 -1.41 -2.92
C GLY A 70 30.21 -0.70 -1.66
N ILE A 71 30.99 0.35 -1.87
CA ILE A 71 31.49 1.21 -0.80
C ILE A 71 30.45 2.29 -0.52
N THR A 72 29.99 2.41 0.73
CA THR A 72 29.06 3.47 1.13
C THR A 72 29.69 4.86 1.04
N SER A 73 28.91 5.88 0.67
CA SER A 73 29.40 7.26 0.65
C SER A 73 29.30 7.94 2.01
N ILE A 74 30.25 8.83 2.30
CA ILE A 74 30.22 9.71 3.49
C ILE A 74 29.22 10.86 3.28
N GLN A 75 29.16 11.39 2.05
CA GLN A 75 28.40 12.59 1.71
C GLN A 75 26.88 12.37 1.68
N GLY A 76 26.43 11.11 1.67
CA GLY A 76 25.02 10.79 1.53
C GLY A 76 24.20 10.93 2.82
N GLY A 77 24.83 10.87 4.00
CA GLY A 77 24.21 10.49 5.28
C GLY A 77 23.15 11.42 5.86
N ASN A 78 22.01 11.58 5.19
CA ASN A 78 20.85 12.26 5.73
C ASN A 78 20.10 11.31 6.67
N ILE A 79 20.06 11.67 7.95
CA ILE A 79 19.33 10.91 8.97
C ILE A 79 17.86 11.33 8.94
N LYS A 80 16.99 10.46 8.43
CA LYS A 80 15.54 10.63 8.53
C LYS A 80 15.05 9.94 9.81
N LYS A 81 14.24 10.66 10.60
CA LYS A 81 13.53 10.06 11.74
C LYS A 81 12.17 9.52 11.25
N GLY A 82 12.00 8.22 11.32
CA GLY A 82 10.74 7.51 11.08
C GLY A 82 9.70 7.80 12.17
N ILE A 83 8.45 7.38 11.91
CA ILE A 83 7.29 7.67 12.76
C ILE A 83 7.43 7.02 14.15
N PHE A 84 8.17 5.89 14.24
CA PHE A 84 8.41 5.15 15.50
C PHE A 84 9.80 5.40 16.10
N GLY A 85 10.50 6.46 15.68
CA GLY A 85 11.84 6.78 16.18
C GLY A 85 12.97 6.01 15.50
N GLU A 86 12.66 5.11 14.58
CA GLU A 86 13.63 4.47 13.68
C GLU A 86 14.40 5.55 12.92
N ARG A 87 15.72 5.48 12.99
CA ARG A 87 16.59 6.39 12.23
C ARG A 87 16.95 5.70 10.94
N HIS A 88 16.82 6.40 9.83
CA HIS A 88 17.20 5.91 8.52
C HIS A 88 18.34 6.77 7.99
N VAL A 89 19.35 6.15 7.39
CA VAL A 89 20.40 6.85 6.67
C VAL A 89 20.21 6.56 5.19
N VAL A 90 20.09 7.65 4.43
CA VAL A 90 20.10 7.58 2.97
C VAL A 90 21.54 7.79 2.49
N TYR A 91 22.03 7.04 1.51
CA TYR A 91 23.37 7.22 0.93
C TYR A 91 23.43 6.70 -0.51
N TYR A 92 24.56 6.90 -1.19
CA TYR A 92 24.82 6.30 -2.50
C TYR A 92 26.06 5.40 -2.44
N LEU A 93 26.23 4.52 -3.42
CA LEU A 93 27.40 3.65 -3.53
C LEU A 93 28.50 4.36 -4.33
N ASN A 94 29.67 4.55 -3.71
CA ASN A 94 30.82 5.15 -4.37
C ASN A 94 31.22 4.34 -5.61
N GLY A 95 31.59 5.05 -6.68
CA GLY A 95 31.90 4.43 -7.96
C GLY A 95 30.69 4.17 -8.86
N SER A 96 29.47 4.42 -8.38
CA SER A 96 28.25 4.26 -9.18
C SER A 96 27.27 5.42 -8.98
N SER A 97 26.81 6.02 -10.08
CA SER A 97 25.72 7.00 -10.06
C SER A 97 24.33 6.35 -10.23
N LYS A 98 24.23 5.02 -10.07
CA LYS A 98 23.00 4.27 -10.32
C LYS A 98 22.24 3.87 -9.07
N PHE A 99 22.81 3.98 -7.87
CA PHE A 99 22.18 3.46 -6.66
C PHE A 99 22.10 4.49 -5.55
N ILE A 100 20.89 4.68 -5.04
CA ILE A 100 20.62 5.34 -3.77
C ILE A 100 20.05 4.29 -2.83
N ILE A 101 20.55 4.23 -1.60
CA ILE A 101 20.16 3.26 -0.59
C ILE A 101 19.52 4.00 0.59
N ASP A 102 18.40 3.50 1.10
CA ASP A 102 17.77 3.90 2.37
C ASP A 102 17.89 2.72 3.33
N SER A 103 18.65 2.89 4.41
CA SER A 103 18.95 1.83 5.38
C SER A 103 18.60 2.27 6.79
N ALA A 104 17.93 1.40 7.55
CA ALA A 104 17.67 1.62 8.96
C ALA A 104 18.98 1.58 9.76
N VAL A 105 19.16 2.56 10.64
CA VAL A 105 20.28 2.64 11.60
C VAL A 105 19.87 1.84 12.82
N THR A 106 20.52 0.71 13.03
CA THR A 106 20.51 0.01 14.32
C THR A 106 21.52 0.69 15.25
N ASP A 107 21.25 0.71 16.56
CA ASP A 107 22.11 1.42 17.54
C ASP A 107 23.56 0.88 17.61
N GLU A 108 23.84 -0.29 17.02
CA GLU A 108 25.20 -0.84 16.83
C GLU A 108 25.92 -0.29 15.58
N ASP A 109 25.16 0.16 14.57
CA ASP A 109 25.69 0.74 13.32
C ASP A 109 25.84 2.26 13.48
N SER A 110 26.82 2.69 14.26
CA SER A 110 27.32 4.06 14.07
C SER A 110 27.83 4.17 12.63
N PHE A 111 27.16 4.96 11.79
CA PHE A 111 27.52 5.16 10.38
C PHE A 111 28.91 5.80 10.30
N SER A 112 29.95 4.96 10.36
CA SER A 112 31.33 5.35 10.65
C SER A 112 32.15 5.42 9.35
N GLY A 113 31.72 6.26 8.42
CA GLY A 113 32.47 6.50 7.18
C GLY A 113 32.22 5.46 6.08
N PRO A 114 33.12 5.40 5.06
CA PRO A 114 32.96 4.51 3.92
C PRO A 114 33.25 3.07 4.32
N HIS A 115 32.27 2.19 4.13
CA HIS A 115 32.39 0.76 4.37
C HIS A 115 31.99 -0.02 3.13
N TYR A 116 32.71 -1.11 2.85
CA TYR A 116 32.28 -2.05 1.83
C TYR A 116 31.13 -2.89 2.40
N ARG A 117 29.93 -2.74 1.82
CA ARG A 117 28.70 -3.37 2.32
C ARG A 117 27.98 -4.10 1.20
N THR A 118 27.37 -5.22 1.54
CA THR A 118 26.36 -5.87 0.70
C THR A 118 24.99 -5.36 1.13
N VAL A 119 24.28 -4.71 0.22
CA VAL A 119 22.92 -4.22 0.42
C VAL A 119 21.94 -5.23 -0.16
N LYS A 120 20.91 -5.58 0.59
CA LYS A 120 19.83 -6.47 0.13
C LYS A 120 18.50 -5.83 0.45
N GLY A 121 17.69 -5.61 -0.57
CA GLY A 121 16.50 -4.79 -0.39
C GLY A 121 15.59 -4.72 -1.59
N ARG A 122 14.54 -3.95 -1.43
CA ARG A 122 13.53 -3.74 -2.47
C ARG A 122 13.95 -2.58 -3.38
N ALA A 123 14.03 -2.83 -4.68
CA ALA A 123 14.45 -1.85 -5.68
C ALA A 123 13.26 -1.08 -6.27
N PHE A 124 13.46 0.20 -6.53
CA PHE A 124 12.51 1.10 -7.19
C PHE A 124 13.26 1.96 -8.20
N ALA A 125 12.94 1.86 -9.48
CA ALA A 125 13.57 2.60 -10.54
C ALA A 125 13.22 4.10 -10.44
N PHE A 126 14.21 4.96 -10.69
CA PHE A 126 13.99 6.41 -10.64
C PHE A 126 12.96 6.88 -11.65
N LYS A 127 12.91 6.24 -12.82
CA LYS A 127 12.01 6.63 -13.92
C LYS A 127 10.53 6.36 -13.66
N THR A 128 10.22 5.30 -12.92
CA THR A 128 8.85 4.77 -12.80
C THR A 128 8.25 4.99 -11.42
N ASN A 129 9.08 5.07 -10.38
CA ASN A 129 8.60 5.24 -9.01
C ASN A 129 8.75 6.69 -8.51
N ALA A 130 7.64 7.31 -8.10
CA ALA A 130 7.62 8.70 -7.65
C ALA A 130 8.45 8.96 -6.38
N LYS A 131 8.57 7.98 -5.46
CA LYS A 131 9.44 8.10 -4.28
C LYS A 131 10.91 8.06 -4.71
N ALA A 132 11.26 7.15 -5.61
CA ALA A 132 12.61 7.02 -6.15
C ALA A 132 13.03 8.29 -6.92
N ALA A 133 12.16 8.82 -7.79
CA ALA A 133 12.38 10.07 -8.54
C ALA A 133 12.62 11.28 -7.62
N LYS A 134 11.86 11.38 -6.52
CA LYS A 134 12.06 12.43 -5.51
C LYS A 134 13.42 12.32 -4.85
N MET A 135 13.88 11.09 -4.58
CA MET A 135 15.19 10.87 -3.98
C MET A 135 16.32 11.22 -4.96
N GLN A 136 16.21 10.79 -6.22
CA GLN A 136 17.12 11.21 -7.29
C GLN A 136 17.24 12.74 -7.36
N SER A 137 16.11 13.43 -7.36
CA SER A 137 16.03 14.90 -7.39
C SER A 137 16.64 15.54 -6.14
N PHE A 138 16.47 14.93 -4.96
CA PHE A 138 17.07 15.41 -3.72
C PHE A 138 18.60 15.36 -3.78
N PHE A 139 19.17 14.27 -4.29
CA PHE A 139 20.62 14.12 -4.44
C PHE A 139 21.20 15.11 -5.47
N ALA A 140 20.52 15.29 -6.61
CA ALA A 140 20.93 16.26 -7.63
C ALA A 140 20.92 17.70 -7.08
N ASN A 141 19.83 18.10 -6.42
CA ASN A 141 19.65 19.49 -5.98
C ASN A 141 20.39 19.84 -4.68
N SER A 142 20.50 18.89 -3.75
CA SER A 142 21.03 19.17 -2.40
C SER A 142 22.49 18.81 -2.26
N LEU A 143 22.95 17.78 -2.99
CA LEU A 143 24.31 17.25 -2.90
C LEU A 143 25.11 17.45 -4.18
N PHE A 144 24.52 18.05 -5.23
CA PHE A 144 25.13 18.24 -6.55
C PHE A 144 25.63 16.91 -7.16
N LEU A 145 24.88 15.83 -6.92
CA LEU A 145 25.19 14.49 -7.41
C LEU A 145 24.15 14.05 -8.44
N ASP A 146 24.56 14.06 -9.70
CA ASP A 146 23.72 13.63 -10.83
C ASP A 146 23.67 12.10 -10.91
N MET A 147 22.54 11.55 -10.45
CA MET A 147 22.25 10.13 -10.52
C MET A 147 21.63 9.78 -11.88
N LYS A 148 22.06 8.68 -12.49
CA LYS A 148 21.58 8.25 -13.82
C LYS A 148 20.12 7.82 -13.76
N ASP A 149 19.32 8.21 -14.75
CA ASP A 149 17.88 7.92 -14.84
C ASP A 149 17.53 6.43 -14.87
N ASP A 150 18.45 5.59 -15.34
CA ASP A 150 18.29 4.13 -15.35
C ASP A 150 18.64 3.47 -14.00
N GLY A 151 18.93 4.27 -12.97
CA GLY A 151 19.26 3.82 -11.63
C GLY A 151 18.05 3.45 -10.76
N PHE A 152 18.38 2.98 -9.55
CA PHE A 152 17.44 2.47 -8.57
C PHE A 152 17.64 3.11 -7.19
N PHE A 153 16.52 3.35 -6.53
CA PHE A 153 16.41 3.54 -5.09
C PHE A 153 16.18 2.18 -4.43
N ILE A 154 16.97 1.82 -3.43
CA ILE A 154 16.88 0.52 -2.75
C ILE A 154 16.57 0.74 -1.27
N GLU A 155 15.49 0.12 -0.80
CA GLU A 155 15.15 0.04 0.62
C GLU A 155 15.84 -1.18 1.24
N ASP A 156 16.93 -0.95 1.96
CA ASP A 156 17.76 -1.99 2.57
C ASP A 156 17.04 -2.68 3.73
N GLY A 157 17.22 -3.99 3.86
CA GLY A 157 16.59 -4.82 4.90
C GLY A 157 15.12 -5.15 4.65
N VAL A 158 14.51 -4.63 3.58
CA VAL A 158 13.16 -5.04 3.15
C VAL A 158 13.29 -6.37 2.39
N ILE A 159 12.93 -7.47 3.04
CA ILE A 159 13.08 -8.84 2.52
C ILE A 159 11.69 -9.45 2.25
N PRO A 160 11.46 -10.12 1.11
CA PRO A 160 10.22 -10.84 0.85
C PRO A 160 9.90 -11.85 1.96
N ARG A 161 8.61 -12.11 2.21
CA ARG A 161 8.12 -13.07 3.22
C ARG A 161 8.41 -12.75 4.69
N THR A 162 9.11 -11.65 4.98
CA THR A 162 9.44 -11.28 6.37
C THR A 162 8.53 -10.20 6.94
N ASP A 163 8.09 -9.24 6.12
CA ASP A 163 7.20 -8.18 6.56
C ASP A 163 5.72 -8.57 6.45
N TYR A 164 5.20 -9.13 7.53
CA TYR A 164 3.77 -9.46 7.65
C TYR A 164 2.87 -8.22 7.82
N THR A 165 3.43 -7.04 8.12
CA THR A 165 2.64 -5.84 8.42
C THR A 165 1.77 -5.46 7.23
N GLY A 166 2.35 -5.46 6.02
CA GLY A 166 1.62 -5.17 4.79
C GLY A 166 0.48 -6.16 4.54
N LEU A 167 0.71 -7.44 4.78
CA LEU A 167 -0.30 -8.50 4.63
C LEU A 167 -1.45 -8.35 5.63
N PHE A 168 -1.13 -8.12 6.91
CA PHE A 168 -2.14 -7.92 7.95
C PHE A 168 -2.98 -6.67 7.70
N MET A 169 -2.35 -5.55 7.34
CA MET A 169 -3.07 -4.31 7.04
C MET A 169 -3.97 -4.47 5.82
N PHE A 170 -3.51 -5.14 4.75
CA PHE A 170 -4.33 -5.45 3.59
C PHE A 170 -5.56 -6.29 3.97
N ALA A 171 -5.36 -7.40 4.68
CA ALA A 171 -6.46 -8.26 5.14
C ALA A 171 -7.45 -7.50 6.03
N PHE A 172 -6.94 -6.66 6.94
CA PHE A 172 -7.76 -5.81 7.80
C PHE A 172 -8.64 -4.85 6.99
N PHE A 173 -8.10 -4.17 5.97
CA PHE A 173 -8.90 -3.28 5.12
C PHE A 173 -9.94 -4.01 4.27
N ILE A 174 -9.65 -5.23 3.82
CA ILE A 174 -10.63 -6.09 3.14
C ILE A 174 -11.80 -6.45 4.09
N VAL A 175 -11.50 -6.79 5.34
CA VAL A 175 -12.53 -7.05 6.36
C VAL A 175 -13.36 -5.79 6.64
N LEU A 176 -12.71 -4.63 6.80
CA LEU A 176 -13.41 -3.36 6.99
C LEU A 176 -14.31 -3.01 5.80
N MET A 177 -13.87 -3.29 4.57
CA MET A 177 -14.70 -3.12 3.38
C MET A 177 -15.93 -4.02 3.42
N GLY A 178 -15.75 -5.29 3.79
CA GLY A 178 -16.86 -6.23 3.98
C GLY A 178 -17.86 -5.73 5.04
N LEU A 179 -17.37 -5.24 6.17
CA LEU A 179 -18.20 -4.65 7.22
C LEU A 179 -18.93 -3.39 6.73
N ASN A 180 -18.26 -2.50 6.00
CA ASN A 180 -18.87 -1.30 5.42
C ASN A 180 -20.03 -1.66 4.48
N ILE A 181 -19.86 -2.68 3.63
CA ILE A 181 -20.92 -3.20 2.75
C ILE A 181 -22.07 -3.81 3.57
N LEU A 182 -21.77 -4.60 4.61
CA LEU A 182 -22.78 -5.18 5.48
C LEU A 182 -23.61 -4.12 6.21
N PHE A 183 -22.97 -3.04 6.69
CA PHE A 183 -23.66 -1.92 7.33
C PHE A 183 -24.57 -1.14 6.39
N LEU A 184 -24.28 -1.12 5.08
CA LEU A 184 -25.20 -0.57 4.09
C LEU A 184 -26.41 -1.50 3.87
N ILE A 185 -26.19 -2.82 3.76
CA ILE A 185 -27.23 -3.80 3.41
C ILE A 185 -28.20 -4.08 4.57
N LYS A 186 -27.71 -4.17 5.81
CA LYS A 186 -28.50 -4.53 7.00
C LYS A 186 -29.72 -3.63 7.24
N PRO A 187 -29.63 -2.28 7.18
CA PRO A 187 -30.79 -1.41 7.30
C PRO A 187 -31.76 -1.54 6.11
N MET A 188 -31.26 -1.71 4.89
CA MET A 188 -32.12 -1.90 3.70
C MET A 188 -33.00 -3.16 3.80
N LYS A 189 -32.46 -4.26 4.36
CA LYS A 189 -33.24 -5.48 4.61
C LYS A 189 -34.31 -5.31 5.68
N ARG A 190 -34.09 -4.46 6.69
CA ARG A 190 -35.08 -4.20 7.74
C ARG A 190 -36.27 -3.39 7.23
N GLU A 191 -36.02 -2.34 6.46
CA GLU A 191 -37.09 -1.52 5.86
C GLU A 191 -37.94 -2.32 4.87
N THR A 192 -37.31 -3.19 4.07
CA THR A 192 -38.04 -4.04 3.10
C THR A 192 -38.97 -5.03 3.80
N ASN A 193 -38.51 -5.71 4.85
CA ASN A 193 -39.35 -6.63 5.62
C ASN A 193 -40.47 -5.91 6.36
N GLN A 194 -40.26 -4.67 6.81
CA GLN A 194 -41.26 -3.91 7.54
C GLN A 194 -42.38 -3.41 6.61
N GLU A 195 -42.03 -2.90 5.42
CA GLU A 195 -43.02 -2.57 4.39
C GLU A 195 -43.86 -3.78 3.92
N GLU A 196 -43.27 -4.98 3.91
CA GLU A 196 -43.96 -6.21 3.51
C GLU A 196 -44.94 -6.67 4.61
N ILE A 197 -44.53 -6.61 5.88
CA ILE A 197 -45.39 -6.88 7.03
C ILE A 197 -46.54 -5.88 7.13
N ASP A 198 -46.27 -4.58 6.92
CA ASP A 198 -47.30 -3.54 6.98
C ASP A 198 -48.34 -3.73 5.86
N ARG A 199 -47.92 -4.11 4.64
CA ARG A 199 -48.85 -4.44 3.54
C ARG A 199 -49.68 -5.69 3.79
N GLU A 200 -49.10 -6.73 4.39
CA GLU A 200 -49.87 -7.92 4.79
C GLU A 200 -50.89 -7.58 5.87
N LEU A 201 -50.52 -6.75 6.85
CA LEU A 201 -51.43 -6.26 7.88
C LEU A 201 -52.61 -5.49 7.26
N ASP A 202 -52.34 -4.54 6.37
CA ASP A 202 -53.38 -3.74 5.72
C ASP A 202 -54.34 -4.63 4.89
N ALA A 203 -53.83 -5.64 4.18
CA ALA A 203 -54.66 -6.59 3.44
C ALA A 203 -55.54 -7.48 4.35
N LEU A 204 -55.04 -7.85 5.53
CA LEU A 204 -55.80 -8.56 6.56
C LEU A 204 -56.91 -7.69 7.17
N PHE A 205 -56.66 -6.39 7.38
CA PHE A 205 -57.67 -5.47 7.89
C PHE A 205 -58.75 -5.12 6.86
N ASP A 206 -58.40 -5.00 5.57
CA ASP A 206 -59.38 -4.77 4.50
C ASP A 206 -60.27 -6.00 4.23
N SER A 207 -59.74 -7.22 4.35
CA SER A 207 -60.52 -8.44 4.15
C SER A 207 -61.46 -8.79 5.33
N GLY A 208 -61.15 -8.35 6.56
CA GLY A 208 -62.00 -8.54 7.73
C GLY A 208 -63.20 -7.59 7.82
N ALA A 209 -63.24 -6.52 7.01
CA ALA A 209 -64.29 -5.52 7.04
C ALA A 209 -65.55 -5.91 6.22
N ASP A 210 -65.48 -6.94 5.37
CA ASP A 210 -66.57 -7.33 4.47
C ASP A 210 -67.47 -8.45 5.03
N ASP A 211 -67.02 -9.21 6.03
CA ASP A 211 -67.79 -10.33 6.60
C ASP A 211 -68.83 -9.92 7.66
N GLY A 212 -68.85 -8.65 8.08
CA GLY A 212 -69.76 -8.11 9.10
C GLY A 212 -71.06 -7.47 8.58
N ARG A 213 -71.32 -7.46 7.25
CA ARG A 213 -72.47 -6.76 6.63
C ARG A 213 -73.53 -7.68 6.01
N LYS A 214 -73.68 -8.92 6.51
CA LYS A 214 -74.70 -9.86 6.01
C LYS A 214 -75.69 -10.40 7.04
N GLU A 215 -75.87 -9.72 8.17
CA GLU A 215 -76.98 -10.01 9.08
C GLU A 215 -77.79 -8.74 9.39
N GLN A 216 -78.66 -8.35 8.46
CA GLN A 216 -79.94 -7.69 8.75
C GLN A 216 -80.98 -8.12 7.71
#